data_AF-A0A7S2L3M6-F1
#
_entry.id   AF-A0A7S2L3M6-F1
#
_cell.length_a   1.000
_cell.length_b   1.000
_cell.length_c   1.000
_cell.angle_alpha   90.00
_cell.angle_beta   90.00
_cell.angle_gamma   90.00
#
_symmetry.space_group_name_H-M   'P 1'
#
loop_
_entity.id
_entity.type
_entity.pdbx_description
1 polymer ?
#
loop_
_entity_poly.entity_id
_entity_poly.type
_entity_poly.pdbx_seq_one_letter_code
_entity_poly.pdbx_strand_id
1 'polypeptide(L)'
;RAPHASAGGRPRCVAPGAEAARRRQVQAGMAPAVPAARWLLALVSGLWLHPTARGDLHTLPPDPQDGITQEIMDLEEHNRKQGYAAGVTGEYFRYKHVFYKQPSEKDREEAISIGSKIRCDVCVTTVESLLKKAATLSEDDIADVLEGNADYEMTGEPVHDRMLEHKKGCNKHFKDELIAEGWTLRVCKDVVPGRNDSEPCLYQEGSKPSERAVDSYEQWKECLFYACEQTVSRFSDGLAAHLAETLPSAANRSLAVRSACE
;
A
#
# COMPACT_ATOMS: atom_id res chain seq x y z
N ARG A 1 -27.24 36.88 23.54
CA ARG A 1 -26.09 35.95 23.67
C ARG A 1 -26.48 34.67 22.96
N ALA A 2 -26.00 34.48 21.73
CA ALA A 2 -26.22 33.26 20.94
C ALA A 2 -25.17 32.21 21.33
N PRO A 3 -25.48 30.89 21.28
CA PRO A 3 -24.48 29.85 21.41
C PRO A 3 -23.86 29.54 20.04
N HIS A 4 -22.53 29.57 19.96
CA HIS A 4 -21.77 29.05 18.83
C HIS A 4 -21.77 27.51 18.91
N ALA A 5 -22.39 26.87 17.92
CA ALA A 5 -22.17 25.46 17.62
C ALA A 5 -21.06 25.37 16.57
N SER A 6 -19.89 24.86 16.98
CA SER A 6 -18.81 24.48 16.07
C SER A 6 -19.09 23.04 15.59
N ALA A 7 -19.67 22.91 14.41
CA ALA A 7 -19.80 21.62 13.73
C ALA A 7 -18.44 21.25 13.12
N GLY A 8 -17.66 20.43 13.84
CA GLY A 8 -16.52 19.70 13.30
C GLY A 8 -17.01 18.57 12.39
N GLY A 9 -17.42 18.91 11.17
CA GLY A 9 -17.75 17.93 10.15
C GLY A 9 -16.50 17.20 9.68
N ARG A 10 -16.45 15.87 9.87
CA ARG A 10 -15.45 15.02 9.20
C ARG A 10 -15.55 15.28 7.70
N PRO A 11 -14.44 15.47 6.96
CA PRO A 11 -14.51 15.60 5.52
C PRO A 11 -15.20 14.35 4.98
N ARG A 12 -16.32 14.52 4.26
CA ARG A 12 -16.98 13.44 3.52
C ARG A 12 -16.26 13.26 2.20
N CYS A 13 -16.21 12.04 1.69
CA CYS A 13 -15.75 11.83 0.33
C CYS A 13 -16.73 12.48 -0.64
N VAL A 14 -16.26 13.43 -1.43
CA VAL A 14 -17.05 14.08 -2.48
C VAL A 14 -16.63 13.44 -3.79
N ALA A 15 -17.54 12.69 -4.41
CA ALA A 15 -17.29 11.96 -5.64
C ALA A 15 -16.95 12.90 -6.83
N PRO A 16 -15.96 12.57 -7.68
CA PRO A 16 -15.92 13.04 -9.06
C PRO A 16 -16.74 12.13 -9.97
N GLY A 17 -17.43 12.73 -10.95
CA GLY A 17 -18.45 12.12 -11.81
C GLY A 17 -18.10 10.76 -12.42
N ALA A 18 -19.04 9.82 -12.29
CA ALA A 18 -18.92 8.37 -12.47
C ALA A 18 -18.79 7.84 -13.93
N GLU A 19 -18.38 8.66 -14.91
CA GLU A 19 -18.53 8.27 -16.32
C GLU A 19 -17.21 8.10 -17.11
N ALA A 20 -16.07 8.52 -16.55
CA ALA A 20 -14.80 8.50 -17.28
C ALA A 20 -14.02 7.17 -17.19
N ALA A 21 -14.20 6.37 -16.13
CA ALA A 21 -13.41 5.15 -15.90
C ALA A 21 -13.81 3.96 -16.80
N ARG A 22 -15.05 3.93 -17.33
CA ARG A 22 -15.59 2.77 -18.05
C ARG A 22 -15.18 2.67 -19.52
N ARG A 23 -14.59 3.70 -20.13
CA ARG A 23 -14.34 3.73 -21.59
C ARG A 23 -12.93 3.33 -22.04
N ARG A 24 -11.98 3.04 -21.14
CA ARG A 24 -10.58 2.76 -21.53
C ARG A 24 -10.24 1.28 -21.78
N GLN A 25 -11.14 0.34 -21.52
CA GLN A 25 -10.89 -1.09 -21.74
C GLN A 25 -10.91 -1.55 -23.22
N VAL A 26 -11.21 -0.68 -24.19
CA VAL A 26 -11.45 -1.08 -25.60
C VAL A 26 -10.26 -0.81 -26.54
N GLN A 27 -9.15 -0.23 -26.09
CA GLN A 27 -8.03 0.16 -27.00
C GLN A 27 -6.66 -0.45 -26.67
N ALA A 28 -6.62 -1.62 -26.04
CA ALA A 28 -5.38 -2.41 -25.95
C ALA A 28 -5.44 -3.59 -26.94
N GLY A 29 -5.50 -3.28 -28.24
CA GLY A 29 -5.41 -4.25 -29.31
C GLY A 29 -4.21 -3.91 -30.20
N MET A 30 -3.31 -4.89 -30.34
CA MET A 30 -2.18 -4.96 -31.28
C MET A 30 -0.84 -4.37 -30.80
N ALA A 31 -0.01 -5.24 -30.22
CA ALA A 31 1.44 -5.15 -30.28
C ALA A 31 2.00 -6.50 -30.82
N PRO A 32 2.94 -6.49 -31.78
CA PRO A 32 3.45 -7.71 -32.40
C PRO A 32 4.55 -8.38 -31.54
N ALA A 33 4.60 -9.71 -31.63
CA ALA A 33 5.61 -10.56 -31.00
C ALA A 33 6.98 -10.46 -31.71
N VAL A 34 8.06 -10.44 -30.94
CA VAL A 34 9.46 -10.57 -31.41
C VAL A 34 10.21 -11.50 -30.45
N PRO A 35 11.08 -12.42 -30.93
CA PRO A 35 11.36 -13.68 -30.25
C PRO A 35 12.56 -13.67 -29.30
N ALA A 36 12.56 -14.68 -28.44
CA ALA A 36 13.59 -15.03 -27.46
C ALA A 36 14.97 -15.28 -28.08
N ALA A 37 16.02 -14.77 -27.41
CA ALA A 37 17.40 -15.14 -27.66
C ALA A 37 18.00 -15.80 -26.40
N ARG A 38 18.25 -17.11 -26.53
CA ARG A 38 19.06 -17.94 -25.63
C ARG A 38 20.51 -17.44 -25.61
N TRP A 39 21.10 -17.35 -24.43
CA TRP A 39 22.56 -17.41 -24.29
C TRP A 39 22.99 -18.39 -23.20
N LEU A 40 24.07 -19.09 -23.54
CA LEU A 40 24.62 -20.30 -22.98
C LEU A 40 25.26 -20.14 -21.58
N LEU A 41 25.22 -21.26 -20.87
CA LEU A 41 26.08 -21.70 -19.78
C LEU A 41 27.57 -21.37 -19.97
N ALA A 42 28.22 -20.93 -18.88
CA ALA A 42 29.62 -21.24 -18.63
C ALA A 42 29.82 -21.51 -17.12
N LEU A 43 30.15 -22.76 -16.81
CA LEU A 43 30.64 -23.26 -15.53
C LEU A 43 32.09 -22.79 -15.32
N VAL A 44 32.43 -22.34 -14.11
CA VAL A 44 33.80 -22.48 -13.58
C VAL A 44 33.72 -22.89 -12.12
N SER A 45 34.39 -24.00 -11.84
CA SER A 45 34.44 -24.71 -10.56
C SER A 45 35.47 -24.12 -9.59
N GLY A 46 35.19 -24.26 -8.30
CA GLY A 46 36.19 -24.61 -7.28
C GLY A 46 36.60 -23.49 -6.31
N LEU A 47 36.26 -23.66 -5.02
CA LEU A 47 37.23 -24.09 -4.00
C LEU A 47 36.51 -24.37 -2.66
N TRP A 48 36.86 -25.48 -2.05
CA TRP A 48 36.42 -25.94 -0.73
C TRP A 48 37.18 -25.23 0.39
N LEU A 49 36.49 -24.82 1.46
CA LEU A 49 37.07 -24.55 2.78
C LEU A 49 36.06 -24.98 3.87
N HIS A 50 36.59 -25.65 4.90
CA HIS A 50 35.90 -26.41 5.94
C HIS A 50 35.09 -25.56 6.95
N PRO A 51 34.11 -26.16 7.67
CA PRO A 51 33.40 -25.51 8.76
C PRO A 51 34.05 -25.81 10.13
N THR A 52 34.39 -24.77 10.89
CA THR A 52 34.54 -24.88 12.36
C THR A 52 33.95 -23.66 13.06
N ALA A 53 33.45 -23.95 14.28
CA ALA A 53 33.05 -23.05 15.36
C ALA A 53 31.63 -22.46 15.31
N ARG A 54 30.72 -23.16 16.01
CA ARG A 54 29.62 -22.57 16.78
C ARG A 54 30.18 -21.47 17.70
N GLY A 55 29.64 -20.26 17.59
CA GLY A 55 29.75 -19.22 18.59
C GLY A 55 28.37 -18.60 18.76
N ASP A 56 27.84 -18.65 19.98
CA ASP A 56 26.62 -17.97 20.37
C ASP A 56 26.78 -16.46 20.09
N LEU A 57 25.98 -15.94 19.14
CA LEU A 57 25.99 -14.53 18.80
C LEU A 57 25.21 -13.78 19.89
N HIS A 58 25.92 -13.39 20.95
CA HIS A 58 25.45 -12.31 21.82
C HIS A 58 25.29 -11.07 20.95
N THR A 59 24.04 -10.65 20.71
CA THR A 59 23.74 -9.41 20.04
C THR A 59 24.24 -8.27 20.91
N LEU A 60 25.27 -7.58 20.41
CA LEU A 60 25.72 -6.32 21.00
C LEU A 60 24.57 -5.31 20.85
N PRO A 61 24.29 -4.49 21.88
CA PRO A 61 23.31 -3.42 21.75
C PRO A 61 23.77 -2.44 20.65
N PRO A 62 22.83 -1.85 19.88
CA PRO A 62 23.16 -0.97 18.76
C PRO A 62 23.91 0.29 19.22
N ASP A 63 24.74 0.82 18.33
CA ASP A 63 25.60 1.97 18.59
C ASP A 63 24.72 3.23 18.80
N PRO A 64 24.94 4.03 19.85
CA PRO A 64 24.25 5.31 20.05
C PRO A 64 24.35 6.29 18.87
N GLN A 65 25.30 6.09 17.95
CA GLN A 65 25.44 6.87 16.70
C GLN A 65 24.40 6.50 15.63
N ASP A 66 23.73 5.35 15.75
CA ASP A 66 22.68 4.92 14.82
C ASP A 66 21.33 5.62 15.10
N GLY A 67 21.26 6.45 16.14
CA GLY A 67 20.07 7.25 16.48
C GLY A 67 18.88 6.44 17.00
N ILE A 68 19.04 5.13 17.20
CA ILE A 68 18.02 4.25 17.77
C ILE A 68 18.20 4.23 19.29
N THR A 69 17.39 5.01 19.99
CA THR A 69 17.34 5.02 21.45
C THR A 69 16.36 3.97 21.97
N GLN A 70 16.56 3.51 23.20
CA GLN A 70 15.64 2.58 23.87
C GLN A 70 14.20 3.14 23.91
N GLU A 71 14.07 4.46 24.03
CA GLU A 71 12.79 5.18 24.01
C GLU A 71 12.06 5.05 22.66
N ILE A 72 12.81 4.96 21.56
CA ILE A 72 12.24 4.74 20.22
C ILE A 72 11.68 3.31 20.13
N MET A 73 12.36 2.31 20.68
CA MET A 73 11.85 0.93 20.72
C MET A 73 10.60 0.77 21.61
N ASP A 74 10.54 1.49 22.73
CA ASP A 74 9.36 1.47 23.60
C ASP A 74 8.16 2.17 22.94
N LEU A 75 8.42 3.22 22.15
CA LEU A 75 7.41 3.89 21.32
C LEU A 75 6.93 2.97 20.17
N GLU A 76 7.83 2.19 19.57
CA GLU A 76 7.52 1.15 18.58
C GLU A 76 6.57 0.08 19.17
N GLU A 77 6.87 -0.44 20.36
CA GLU A 77 6.05 -1.40 21.10
C GLU A 77 4.64 -0.85 21.40
N HIS A 78 4.54 0.45 21.67
CA HIS A 78 3.28 1.14 21.92
C HIS A 78 2.46 1.37 20.63
N ASN A 79 3.07 1.88 19.57
CA ASN A 79 2.42 2.12 18.27
C ASN A 79 2.00 0.79 17.61
N ARG A 80 2.81 -0.26 17.77
CA ARG A 80 2.52 -1.65 17.37
C ARG A 80 1.22 -2.16 18.00
N LYS A 81 0.96 -1.84 19.27
CA LYS A 81 -0.27 -2.25 19.97
C LYS A 81 -1.52 -1.46 19.54
N GLN A 82 -1.34 -0.33 18.85
CA GLN A 82 -2.45 0.52 18.40
C GLN A 82 -2.70 0.47 16.89
N GLY A 83 -1.97 -0.35 16.13
CA GLY A 83 -2.16 -0.48 14.68
C GLY A 83 -1.70 0.73 13.86
N TYR A 84 -1.02 1.70 14.47
CA TYR A 84 -0.51 2.88 13.77
C TYR A 84 0.92 2.64 13.27
N ALA A 85 1.07 2.22 12.01
CA ALA A 85 2.37 2.22 11.32
C ALA A 85 2.65 3.55 10.58
N ALA A 86 1.95 4.62 10.92
CA ALA A 86 2.19 5.97 10.37
C ALA A 86 3.13 6.76 11.31
N GLY A 87 4.41 6.83 10.96
CA GLY A 87 5.45 7.56 11.68
C GLY A 87 6.79 7.47 10.96
N VAL A 88 7.74 8.33 11.35
CA VAL A 88 9.09 8.49 10.74
C VAL A 88 9.86 7.16 10.66
N THR A 89 9.53 6.21 11.54
CA THR A 89 10.16 4.89 11.63
C THR A 89 9.39 3.80 10.88
N GLY A 90 8.06 3.88 10.75
CA GLY A 90 7.28 2.89 9.99
C GLY A 90 7.64 2.88 8.51
N GLU A 91 7.92 4.06 7.96
CA GLU A 91 8.40 4.27 6.58
C GLU A 91 9.71 3.51 6.31
N TYR A 92 10.58 3.42 7.31
CA TYR A 92 11.88 2.75 7.21
C TYR A 92 11.77 1.25 6.96
N PHE A 93 10.77 0.59 7.58
CA PHE A 93 10.55 -0.86 7.44
C PHE A 93 9.66 -1.22 6.25
N ARG A 94 8.99 -0.24 5.63
CA ARG A 94 8.16 -0.48 4.44
C ARG A 94 8.97 -0.61 3.16
N TYR A 95 10.20 -0.13 3.05
CA TYR A 95 10.93 -0.12 1.78
C TYR A 95 12.31 -0.76 1.92
N LYS A 96 12.82 -1.34 0.83
CA LYS A 96 14.22 -1.77 0.75
C LYS A 96 15.09 -0.51 0.81
N HIS A 97 16.02 -0.45 1.75
CA HIS A 97 16.79 0.77 2.08
C HIS A 97 17.47 1.39 0.86
N VAL A 98 16.86 2.43 0.30
CA VAL A 98 17.52 3.40 -0.59
C VAL A 98 17.47 4.77 0.09
N PHE A 99 17.79 4.81 1.38
CA PHE A 99 17.78 6.04 2.14
C PHE A 99 19.20 6.46 2.49
N TYR A 100 19.63 7.60 1.97
CA TYR A 100 20.67 8.39 2.62
C TYR A 100 20.08 9.31 3.70
N LYS A 101 18.74 9.44 3.78
CA LYS A 101 18.02 10.31 4.71
C LYS A 101 16.60 9.79 4.98
N GLN A 102 16.16 9.80 6.24
CA GLN A 102 14.78 9.49 6.63
C GLN A 102 13.79 10.56 6.12
N PRO A 103 12.51 10.21 5.89
CA PRO A 103 11.48 11.19 5.53
C PRO A 103 11.38 12.30 6.58
N SER A 104 11.18 13.54 6.12
CA SER A 104 11.00 14.67 7.02
C SER A 104 9.56 14.79 7.51
N GLU A 105 9.36 15.52 8.61
CA GLU A 105 8.02 15.88 9.10
C GLU A 105 7.16 16.55 8.03
N LYS A 106 7.78 17.38 7.18
CA LYS A 106 7.10 18.02 6.05
C LYS A 106 6.62 17.00 5.01
N ASP A 107 7.44 15.99 4.71
CA ASP A 107 7.06 14.94 3.75
C ASP A 107 5.85 14.16 4.27
N ARG A 108 5.82 13.91 5.59
CA ARG A 108 4.69 13.26 6.28
C ARG A 108 3.42 14.12 6.26
N GLU A 109 3.52 15.41 6.56
CA GLU A 109 2.37 16.33 6.51
C GLU A 109 1.75 16.40 5.12
N GLU A 110 2.59 16.44 4.09
CA GLU A 110 2.14 16.43 2.69
C GLU A 110 1.49 15.09 2.32
N ALA A 111 2.07 13.96 2.74
CA ALA A 111 1.49 12.64 2.53
C ALA A 111 0.10 12.49 3.17
N ILE A 112 -0.07 13.02 4.39
CA ILE A 112 -1.36 13.06 5.09
C ILE A 112 -2.38 13.93 4.33
N SER A 113 -1.95 15.12 3.88
CA SER A 113 -2.80 16.07 3.17
C SER A 113 -3.33 15.49 1.86
N ILE A 114 -2.43 14.93 1.05
CA ILE A 114 -2.77 14.29 -0.23
C ILE A 114 -3.57 13.01 0.01
N GLY A 115 -3.10 12.13 0.90
CA GLY A 115 -3.75 10.87 1.22
C GLY A 115 -5.20 11.05 1.66
N SER A 116 -5.49 12.09 2.45
CA SER A 116 -6.86 12.43 2.87
C SER A 116 -7.80 12.73 1.70
N LYS A 117 -7.28 13.29 0.60
CA LYS A 117 -8.06 13.69 -0.59
C LYS A 117 -8.37 12.50 -1.50
N ILE A 118 -7.47 11.53 -1.57
CA ILE A 118 -7.57 10.36 -2.47
C ILE A 118 -8.10 9.10 -1.78
N ARG A 119 -8.34 9.13 -0.47
CA ARG A 119 -8.64 7.93 0.32
C ARG A 119 -9.81 7.09 -0.19
N CYS A 120 -10.83 7.72 -0.76
CA CYS A 120 -11.97 6.98 -1.29
C CYS A 120 -11.65 6.28 -2.61
N ASP A 121 -10.91 6.93 -3.51
CA ASP A 121 -10.46 6.27 -4.74
C ASP A 121 -9.47 5.14 -4.44
N VAL A 122 -8.61 5.31 -3.44
CA VAL A 122 -7.71 4.26 -2.93
C VAL A 122 -8.52 3.10 -2.35
N CYS A 123 -9.48 3.37 -1.45
CA CYS A 123 -10.34 2.35 -0.86
C CYS A 123 -11.06 1.54 -1.95
N VAL A 124 -11.72 2.21 -2.90
CA VAL A 124 -12.44 1.53 -3.98
C VAL A 124 -11.51 0.65 -4.80
N THR A 125 -10.37 1.21 -5.23
CA THR A 125 -9.41 0.48 -6.07
C THR A 125 -8.85 -0.74 -5.36
N THR A 126 -8.46 -0.59 -4.08
CA THR A 126 -7.94 -1.67 -3.25
C THR A 126 -9.00 -2.74 -3.01
N VAL A 127 -10.19 -2.37 -2.55
CA VAL A 127 -11.27 -3.31 -2.24
C VAL A 127 -11.75 -4.05 -3.49
N GLU A 128 -11.92 -3.37 -4.62
CA GLU A 128 -12.28 -4.05 -5.88
C GLU A 128 -11.22 -5.07 -6.33
N SER A 129 -9.94 -4.83 -6.03
CA SER A 129 -8.87 -5.78 -6.32
C SER A 129 -8.90 -6.98 -5.35
N LEU A 130 -9.05 -6.71 -4.04
CA LEU A 130 -9.07 -7.74 -3.00
C LEU A 130 -10.28 -8.67 -3.11
N LEU A 131 -11.46 -8.15 -3.44
CA LEU A 131 -12.67 -8.95 -3.63
C LEU A 131 -12.56 -9.98 -4.77
N LYS A 132 -11.64 -9.80 -5.73
CA LYS A 132 -11.37 -10.82 -6.76
C LYS A 132 -10.57 -12.01 -6.21
N LYS A 133 -9.94 -11.85 -5.04
CA LYS A 133 -9.11 -12.84 -4.36
C LYS A 133 -9.85 -13.54 -3.22
N ALA A 134 -11.00 -12.99 -2.80
CA ALA A 134 -11.86 -13.62 -1.80
C ALA A 134 -12.43 -14.94 -2.36
N ALA A 135 -12.46 -15.98 -1.54
CA ALA A 135 -12.97 -17.29 -1.93
C ALA A 135 -14.49 -17.24 -2.19
N THR A 136 -15.23 -16.57 -1.30
CA THR A 136 -16.65 -16.25 -1.45
C THR A 136 -16.93 -14.79 -1.06
N LEU A 137 -18.21 -14.41 -1.02
CA LEU A 137 -18.67 -13.10 -0.55
C LEU A 137 -19.25 -13.19 0.88
N SER A 138 -18.82 -14.18 1.67
CA SER A 138 -19.08 -14.21 3.11
C SER A 138 -18.31 -13.10 3.82
N GLU A 139 -18.77 -12.71 5.00
CA GLU A 139 -18.08 -11.73 5.84
C GLU A 139 -16.65 -12.20 6.16
N ASP A 140 -16.49 -13.46 6.55
CA ASP A 140 -15.19 -14.05 6.90
C ASP A 140 -14.20 -14.01 5.72
N ASP A 141 -14.61 -14.47 4.53
CA ASP A 141 -13.71 -14.50 3.36
C ASP A 141 -13.34 -13.09 2.87
N ILE A 142 -14.22 -12.11 3.07
CA ILE A 142 -13.92 -10.70 2.78
C ILE A 142 -12.98 -10.14 3.84
N ALA A 143 -13.23 -10.40 5.12
CA ALA A 143 -12.36 -9.96 6.23
C ALA A 143 -10.93 -10.50 6.05
N ASP A 144 -10.79 -11.77 5.69
CA ASP A 144 -9.50 -12.43 5.46
C ASP A 144 -8.66 -11.69 4.40
N VAL A 145 -9.27 -11.33 3.25
CA VAL A 145 -8.53 -10.60 2.22
C VAL A 145 -8.28 -9.13 2.59
N LEU A 146 -9.15 -8.51 3.38
CA LEU A 146 -8.95 -7.13 3.87
C LEU A 146 -7.86 -7.04 4.94
N GLU A 147 -7.69 -8.06 5.78
CA GLU A 147 -6.62 -8.12 6.79
C GLU A 147 -5.24 -8.17 6.13
N GLY A 148 -5.15 -8.76 4.93
CA GLY A 148 -3.90 -8.78 4.17
C GLY A 148 -2.80 -9.57 4.86
N ASN A 149 -3.18 -10.62 5.58
CA ASN A 149 -2.25 -11.61 6.07
C ASN A 149 -1.63 -12.33 4.88
N ALA A 150 -0.31 -12.43 4.89
CA ALA A 150 0.43 -13.20 3.92
C ALA A 150 1.50 -13.99 4.64
N ASP A 151 1.53 -15.27 4.33
CA ASP A 151 2.64 -16.12 4.70
C ASP A 151 3.78 -15.81 3.72
N TYR A 152 4.93 -15.40 4.25
CA TYR A 152 6.13 -15.14 3.48
C TYR A 152 7.14 -16.24 3.74
N GLU A 153 7.72 -16.78 2.67
CA GLU A 153 8.87 -17.66 2.78
C GLU A 153 10.12 -16.81 3.08
N MET A 154 10.82 -17.16 4.16
CA MET A 154 12.07 -16.49 4.54
C MET A 154 13.12 -16.72 3.44
N THR A 155 13.69 -15.63 2.93
CA THR A 155 14.69 -15.63 1.87
C THR A 155 16.10 -15.89 2.39
N GLY A 156 16.31 -15.73 3.70
CA GLY A 156 17.61 -15.82 4.36
C GLY A 156 18.40 -14.51 4.33
N GLU A 157 17.84 -13.45 3.72
CA GLU A 157 18.40 -12.10 3.77
C GLU A 157 17.73 -11.30 4.91
N PRO A 158 18.43 -10.99 6.01
CA PRO A 158 17.80 -10.46 7.23
C PRO A 158 17.01 -9.17 7.04
N VAL A 159 17.47 -8.28 6.16
CA VAL A 159 16.80 -6.99 5.88
C VAL A 159 15.53 -7.23 5.07
N HIS A 160 15.61 -8.10 4.05
CA HIS A 160 14.47 -8.43 3.21
C HIS A 160 13.40 -9.18 4.00
N ASP A 161 13.81 -10.16 4.80
CA ASP A 161 12.92 -10.95 5.66
C ASP A 161 12.22 -10.07 6.70
N ARG A 162 12.94 -9.14 7.34
CA ARG A 162 12.32 -8.16 8.25
C ARG A 162 11.29 -7.29 7.55
N MET A 163 11.56 -6.84 6.32
CA MET A 163 10.57 -6.07 5.54
C MET A 163 9.33 -6.93 5.21
N LEU A 164 9.53 -8.19 4.83
CA LEU A 164 8.45 -9.13 4.53
C LEU A 164 7.58 -9.44 5.76
N GLU A 165 8.18 -9.65 6.94
CA GLU A 165 7.46 -9.82 8.21
C GLU A 165 6.48 -8.66 8.52
N HIS A 166 6.81 -7.45 8.04
CA HIS A 166 5.98 -6.27 8.22
C HIS A 166 5.03 -6.00 7.05
N LYS A 167 5.10 -6.79 5.97
CA LYS A 167 4.25 -6.64 4.78
C LYS A 167 2.87 -7.25 5.03
N LYS A 168 2.04 -6.60 5.85
CA LYS A 168 0.66 -7.01 6.13
C LYS A 168 -0.31 -5.85 6.05
N GLY A 169 -1.62 -6.14 5.98
CA GLY A 169 -2.67 -5.14 5.90
C GLY A 169 -2.39 -4.10 4.82
N CYS A 170 -2.56 -2.82 5.14
CA CYS A 170 -2.36 -1.76 4.17
C CYS A 170 -0.92 -1.61 3.67
N ASN A 171 0.12 -2.06 4.39
CA ASN A 171 1.50 -2.11 3.86
C ASN A 171 1.64 -3.14 2.73
N LYS A 172 0.88 -4.23 2.78
CA LYS A 172 0.77 -5.19 1.69
C LYS A 172 -0.10 -4.61 0.57
N HIS A 173 -1.30 -4.16 0.91
CA HIS A 173 -2.33 -3.81 -0.07
C HIS A 173 -1.96 -2.65 -0.98
N PHE A 174 -1.37 -1.57 -0.44
CA PHE A 174 -0.98 -0.45 -1.30
C PHE A 174 0.15 -0.82 -2.27
N LYS A 175 1.03 -1.75 -1.90
CA LYS A 175 2.07 -2.24 -2.81
C LYS A 175 1.50 -3.17 -3.85
N ASP A 176 0.75 -4.18 -3.43
CA ASP A 176 0.29 -5.25 -4.29
C ASP A 176 -0.88 -4.83 -5.18
N GLU A 177 -1.86 -4.09 -4.64
CA GLU A 177 -3.09 -3.74 -5.36
C GLU A 177 -3.00 -2.39 -6.09
N LEU A 178 -2.08 -1.51 -5.69
CA LEU A 178 -1.91 -0.19 -6.31
C LEU A 178 -0.59 -0.11 -7.07
N ILE A 179 0.54 -0.07 -6.37
CA ILE A 179 1.83 0.25 -6.98
C ILE A 179 2.22 -0.82 -8.01
N ALA A 180 2.16 -2.11 -7.65
CA ALA A 180 2.50 -3.22 -8.54
C ALA A 180 1.56 -3.32 -9.75
N GLU A 181 0.31 -2.86 -9.62
CA GLU A 181 -0.66 -2.77 -10.71
C GLU A 181 -0.54 -1.48 -11.55
N GLY A 182 0.48 -0.66 -11.28
CA GLY A 182 0.79 0.54 -12.05
C GLY A 182 0.01 1.78 -11.65
N TRP A 183 -0.65 1.80 -10.48
CA TRP A 183 -1.33 3.00 -10.00
C TRP A 183 -0.34 4.02 -9.43
N THR A 184 -0.54 5.28 -9.82
CA THR A 184 0.26 6.43 -9.38
C THR A 184 -0.64 7.66 -9.13
N LEU A 185 -0.06 8.76 -8.68
CA LEU A 185 -0.73 10.04 -8.50
C LEU A 185 -0.38 11.00 -9.62
N ARG A 186 -1.42 11.60 -10.22
CA ARG A 186 -1.29 12.68 -11.21
C ARG A 186 -2.26 13.80 -10.87
N VAL A 187 -2.07 14.96 -11.49
CA VAL A 187 -3.01 16.07 -11.35
C VAL A 187 -4.31 15.71 -12.06
N CYS A 188 -5.44 15.90 -11.38
CA CYS A 188 -6.75 15.49 -11.87
C CYS A 188 -7.10 16.05 -13.26
N LYS A 189 -6.74 17.30 -13.56
CA LYS A 189 -6.97 17.91 -14.89
C LYS A 189 -6.28 17.16 -16.04
N ASP A 190 -5.19 16.44 -15.77
CA ASP A 190 -4.42 15.72 -16.79
C ASP A 190 -5.01 14.33 -17.07
N VAL A 191 -5.85 13.82 -16.16
CA VAL A 191 -6.33 12.43 -16.19
C VAL A 191 -7.84 12.28 -16.28
N VAL A 192 -8.61 13.26 -15.78
CA VAL A 192 -10.08 13.30 -15.84
C VAL A 192 -10.52 14.38 -16.84
N PRO A 193 -11.06 14.00 -18.01
CA PRO A 193 -11.57 14.96 -18.99
C PRO A 193 -12.63 15.89 -18.39
N GLY A 194 -12.50 17.19 -18.66
CA GLY A 194 -13.44 18.22 -18.17
C GLY A 194 -13.21 18.67 -16.73
N ARG A 195 -12.27 18.06 -16.00
CA ARG A 195 -11.85 18.52 -14.69
C ARG A 195 -10.78 19.61 -14.83
N ASN A 196 -10.91 20.70 -14.07
CA ASN A 196 -10.04 21.87 -14.17
C ASN A 196 -9.52 22.29 -12.79
N ASP A 197 -9.03 21.33 -12.02
CA ASP A 197 -8.41 21.57 -10.72
C ASP A 197 -7.03 20.91 -10.64
N SER A 198 -6.25 21.38 -9.67
CA SER A 198 -4.91 20.87 -9.38
C SER A 198 -4.92 19.79 -8.29
N GLU A 199 -6.07 19.17 -8.02
CA GLU A 199 -6.15 18.13 -7.00
C GLU A 199 -5.42 16.85 -7.45
N PRO A 200 -4.91 16.05 -6.50
CA PRO A 200 -4.33 14.75 -6.80
C PRO A 200 -5.42 13.74 -7.17
N CYS A 201 -5.19 12.96 -8.23
CA CYS A 201 -6.04 11.86 -8.67
C CYS A 201 -5.22 10.59 -8.85
N LEU A 202 -5.84 9.46 -8.56
CA LEU A 202 -5.29 8.15 -8.87
C LEU A 202 -5.32 7.91 -10.39
N TYR A 203 -4.22 7.40 -10.95
CA TYR A 203 -4.07 7.13 -12.37
C TYR A 203 -3.35 5.80 -12.58
N GLN A 204 -3.88 4.95 -13.47
CA GLN A 204 -3.25 3.69 -13.82
C GLN A 204 -2.36 3.86 -15.06
N GLU A 205 -1.07 3.60 -14.90
CA GLU A 205 -0.10 3.56 -15.98
C GLU A 205 -0.33 2.34 -16.90
N GLY A 206 0.13 2.44 -18.15
CA GLY A 206 0.04 1.34 -19.11
C GLY A 206 1.01 0.18 -18.85
N SER A 207 1.97 0.36 -17.95
CA SER A 207 3.01 -0.63 -17.62
C SER A 207 3.19 -0.76 -16.11
N LYS A 208 3.35 -2.00 -15.64
CA LYS A 208 3.66 -2.30 -14.24
C LYS A 208 5.11 -1.94 -13.91
N PRO A 209 5.40 -1.39 -12.72
CA PRO A 209 6.77 -1.11 -12.30
C PRO A 209 7.55 -2.41 -12.01
N SER A 210 8.88 -2.30 -11.93
CA SER A 210 9.72 -3.41 -11.45
C SER A 210 9.56 -3.61 -9.95
N GLU A 211 9.86 -4.80 -9.44
CA GLU A 211 9.81 -5.10 -7.99
C GLU A 211 10.67 -4.13 -7.18
N ARG A 212 11.88 -3.82 -7.68
CA ARG A 212 12.76 -2.81 -7.06
C ARG A 212 12.07 -1.45 -6.95
N ALA A 213 11.31 -1.04 -7.97
CA ALA A 213 10.57 0.22 -7.93
C ALA A 213 9.38 0.13 -6.95
N VAL A 214 8.69 -1.00 -6.84
CA VAL A 214 7.63 -1.21 -5.84
C VAL A 214 8.19 -1.05 -4.42
N ASP A 215 9.36 -1.65 -4.16
CA ASP A 215 9.99 -1.66 -2.84
C ASP A 215 10.83 -0.42 -2.54
N SER A 216 10.92 0.55 -3.45
CA SER A 216 11.67 1.80 -3.23
C SER A 216 10.75 2.89 -2.66
N TYR A 217 11.26 3.66 -1.71
CA TYR A 217 10.52 4.78 -1.13
C TYR A 217 10.33 5.92 -2.14
N GLU A 218 9.09 6.41 -2.23
CA GLU A 218 8.74 7.67 -2.88
C GLU A 218 7.57 8.30 -2.12
N GLN A 219 7.57 9.62 -1.92
CA GLN A 219 6.57 10.32 -1.08
C GLN A 219 5.12 10.08 -1.53
N TRP A 220 4.86 9.96 -2.82
CA TRP A 220 3.51 9.68 -3.32
C TRP A 220 2.99 8.29 -2.90
N LYS A 221 3.88 7.33 -2.65
CA LYS A 221 3.52 5.99 -2.16
C LYS A 221 3.04 6.07 -0.70
N GLU A 222 3.63 6.96 0.09
CA GLU A 222 3.15 7.25 1.45
C GLU A 222 1.76 7.89 1.48
N CYS A 223 1.41 8.67 0.45
CA CYS A 223 0.06 9.17 0.30
C CYS A 223 -0.95 8.02 0.12
N LEU A 224 -0.61 7.01 -0.69
CA LEU A 224 -1.44 5.82 -0.92
C LEU A 224 -1.55 4.95 0.33
N PHE A 225 -0.42 4.74 1.02
CA PHE A 225 -0.39 4.01 2.28
C PHE A 225 -1.29 4.68 3.32
N TYR A 226 -1.13 5.99 3.55
CA TYR A 226 -1.97 6.74 4.48
C TYR A 226 -3.46 6.68 4.10
N ALA A 227 -3.77 6.83 2.82
CA ALA A 227 -5.13 6.71 2.29
C ALA A 227 -5.76 5.35 2.59
N CYS A 228 -5.02 4.25 2.38
CA CYS A 228 -5.44 2.90 2.72
C CYS A 228 -5.64 2.74 4.23
N GLU A 229 -4.70 3.21 5.04
CA GLU A 229 -4.78 3.12 6.51
C GLU A 229 -6.01 3.84 7.05
N GLN A 230 -6.34 5.02 6.52
CA GLN A 230 -7.51 5.78 6.94
C GLN A 230 -8.85 5.28 6.38
N THR A 231 -8.84 4.21 5.59
CA THR A 231 -10.05 3.61 5.00
C THR A 231 -10.09 2.11 5.23
N VAL A 232 -9.39 1.33 4.40
CA VAL A 232 -9.40 -0.14 4.39
C VAL A 232 -8.98 -0.73 5.73
N SER A 233 -7.84 -0.32 6.28
CA SER A 233 -7.33 -0.82 7.56
C SER A 233 -8.25 -0.41 8.71
N ARG A 234 -8.55 0.89 8.82
CA ARG A 234 -9.36 1.45 9.90
C ARG A 234 -10.78 0.90 9.99
N PHE A 235 -11.37 0.53 8.86
CA PHE A 235 -12.75 0.08 8.78
C PHE A 235 -12.87 -1.37 8.27
N SER A 236 -11.84 -2.21 8.40
CA SER A 236 -11.80 -3.57 7.83
C SER A 236 -13.06 -4.38 8.15
N ASP A 237 -13.41 -4.49 9.43
CA ASP A 237 -14.50 -5.35 9.90
C ASP A 237 -15.85 -4.78 9.44
N GLY A 238 -16.02 -3.46 9.53
CA GLY A 238 -17.22 -2.78 9.08
C GLY A 238 -17.41 -2.84 7.56
N LEU A 239 -16.32 -2.75 6.79
CA LEU A 239 -16.31 -2.94 5.35
C LEU A 239 -16.67 -4.39 5.01
N ALA A 240 -16.07 -5.37 5.68
CA ALA A 240 -16.35 -6.79 5.44
C ALA A 240 -17.82 -7.13 5.67
N ALA A 241 -18.37 -6.76 6.83
CA ALA A 241 -19.78 -6.99 7.16
C ALA A 241 -20.72 -6.30 6.16
N HIS A 242 -20.47 -5.02 5.84
CA HIS A 242 -21.31 -4.27 4.92
C HIS A 242 -21.26 -4.81 3.49
N LEU A 243 -20.08 -5.20 3.00
CA LEU A 243 -19.90 -5.75 1.66
C LEU A 243 -20.51 -7.15 1.54
N ALA A 244 -20.38 -8.00 2.56
CA ALA A 244 -21.00 -9.32 2.59
C ALA A 244 -22.53 -9.25 2.52
N GLU A 245 -23.13 -8.26 3.17
CA GLU A 245 -24.58 -8.03 3.11
C GLU A 245 -25.03 -7.49 1.74
N THR A 246 -24.29 -6.53 1.18
CA THR A 246 -24.73 -5.77 0.01
C THR A 246 -24.38 -6.43 -1.33
N LEU A 247 -23.20 -7.02 -1.47
CA LEU A 247 -22.70 -7.55 -2.75
C LEU A 247 -23.52 -8.70 -3.35
N PRO A 248 -24.10 -9.65 -2.58
CA PRO A 248 -24.89 -10.74 -3.14
C PRO A 248 -26.14 -10.26 -3.88
N SER A 249 -26.73 -9.13 -3.46
CA SER A 249 -27.95 -8.56 -4.04
C SER A 249 -27.69 -7.35 -4.95
N ALA A 250 -26.45 -6.85 -5.00
CA ALA A 250 -26.09 -5.67 -5.78
C ALA A 250 -26.18 -5.92 -7.30
N ALA A 251 -27.03 -5.16 -7.98
CA ALA A 251 -27.07 -5.12 -9.45
C ALA A 251 -25.77 -4.55 -10.06
N ASN A 252 -25.04 -3.72 -9.32
CA ASN A 252 -23.77 -3.15 -9.74
C ASN A 252 -22.77 -3.18 -8.57
N ARG A 253 -21.91 -4.20 -8.56
CA ARG A 253 -20.92 -4.43 -7.48
C ARG A 253 -19.93 -3.27 -7.32
N SER A 254 -19.47 -2.68 -8.42
CA SER A 254 -18.57 -1.51 -8.36
C SER A 254 -19.21 -0.31 -7.67
N LEU A 255 -20.52 -0.10 -7.89
CA LEU A 255 -21.25 0.96 -7.20
C LEU A 255 -21.43 0.64 -5.70
N ALA A 256 -21.69 -0.62 -5.36
CA ALA A 256 -21.77 -1.06 -3.96
C ALA A 256 -20.43 -0.85 -3.22
N VAL A 257 -19.31 -1.23 -3.83
CA VAL A 257 -17.96 -0.98 -3.27
C VAL A 257 -17.70 0.52 -3.10
N ARG A 258 -18.04 1.34 -4.11
CA ARG A 258 -17.91 2.79 -3.99
C ARG A 258 -18.73 3.35 -2.84
N SER A 259 -19.99 2.92 -2.70
CA SER A 259 -20.85 3.36 -1.61
C SER A 259 -20.32 2.94 -0.23
N ALA A 260 -19.65 1.80 -0.12
CA ALA A 260 -19.06 1.34 1.13
C ALA A 260 -17.84 2.17 1.56
N CYS A 261 -17.10 2.70 0.59
CA CYS A 261 -15.89 3.48 0.83
C CYS A 261 -16.14 4.97 1.17
N GLU A 262 -17.31 5.53 0.84
CA GLU A 262 -17.66 6.95 0.98
C GLU A 262 -18.29 7.34 2.34
#